data_AF-A0A9D1Y7R8-F1
#
_entry.id   AF-A0A9D1Y7R8-F1
#
_cell.length_a   1.000
_cell.length_b   1.000
_cell.length_c   1.000
_cell.angle_alpha   90.00
_cell.angle_beta   90.00
_cell.angle_gamma   90.00
#
_symmetry.space_group_name_H-M   'P 1'
#
loop_
_entity.id
_entity.type
_entity.pdbx_description
1 polymer ?
#
loop_
_entity_poly.entity_id
_entity_poly.type
_entity_poly.pdbx_seq_one_letter_code
_entity_poly.pdbx_strand_id
1 'polypeptide(L)' 'MDLKHGKITVGELLDDPRSRSVLQKRFPAALRHPLTGASRTVTLDQLLSVASGWLPKRKLDDALEELRRI' A
#
# COMPACT_ATOMS: atom_id res chain seq x y z
N MET A 1 3.81 -3.18 -11.01
CA MET A 1 4.23 -4.56 -10.71
C MET A 1 3.00 -5.43 -10.68
N ASP A 2 3.14 -6.75 -10.54
CA ASP A 2 1.98 -7.60 -10.27
C ASP A 2 1.49 -7.39 -8.83
N LEU A 3 0.36 -6.69 -8.67
CA LEU A 3 -0.27 -6.46 -7.37
C LEU A 3 -1.10 -7.66 -6.89
N LYS A 4 -1.05 -8.78 -7.59
CA LYS A 4 -1.81 -10.02 -7.34
C LYS A 4 -3.29 -9.75 -7.13
N HIS A 5 -3.87 -8.83 -7.91
CA HIS A 5 -5.26 -8.36 -7.74
C HIS A 5 -5.56 -7.80 -6.33
N GLY A 6 -4.62 -7.07 -5.73
CA GLY A 6 -4.76 -6.52 -4.38
C GLY A 6 -4.46 -7.52 -3.25
N LYS A 7 -4.14 -8.77 -3.58
CA LYS A 7 -3.76 -9.81 -2.61
C LYS A 7 -2.30 -9.72 -2.16
N ILE A 8 -1.49 -8.92 -2.86
CA ILE A 8 -0.11 -8.67 -2.43
C ILE A 8 -0.12 -8.06 -1.03
N THR A 9 0.78 -8.52 -0.16
CA THR A 9 0.88 -7.96 1.18
C THR A 9 1.67 -6.66 1.18
N VAL A 10 1.41 -5.79 2.15
CA VAL A 10 2.25 -4.61 2.36
C VAL A 10 3.69 -5.02 2.65
N GLY A 11 3.92 -6.21 3.23
CA GLY A 11 5.26 -6.78 3.41
C GLY A 11 5.96 -7.04 2.08
N GLU A 12 5.29 -7.71 1.14
CA GLU A 12 5.82 -7.95 -0.21
C GLU A 12 6.06 -6.63 -0.96
N LEU A 13 5.19 -5.62 -0.78
CA LEU A 13 5.40 -4.29 -1.35
C LEU A 13 6.57 -3.53 -0.70
N LEU A 14 6.89 -3.80 0.56
CA LEU A 14 8.00 -3.18 1.28
C LEU A 14 9.36 -3.83 0.98
N ASP A 15 9.35 -5.09 0.56
CA ASP A 15 10.54 -5.82 0.14
C ASP A 15 11.02 -5.37 -1.26
N ASP A 16 10.13 -4.86 -2.13
CA ASP A 16 10.53 -4.17 -3.36
C ASP A 16 10.83 -2.68 -3.10
N PRO A 17 12.06 -2.19 -3.33
CA PRO A 17 12.44 -0.80 -3.08
C PRO A 17 11.66 0.21 -3.93
N ARG A 18 11.19 -0.16 -5.13
CA ARG A 18 10.37 0.72 -5.99
C ARG A 18 8.99 0.91 -5.36
N SER A 19 8.36 -0.19 -4.96
CA SER A 19 7.03 -0.21 -4.36
C SER A 19 7.01 0.45 -2.99
N ARG A 20 8.07 0.24 -2.20
CA ARG A 20 8.31 0.95 -0.94
C ARG A 20 8.33 2.47 -1.12
N SER A 21 9.01 2.97 -2.15
CA SER A 21 9.07 4.41 -2.43
C SER A 21 7.69 4.99 -2.76
N VAL A 22 6.91 4.30 -3.60
CA VAL A 22 5.53 4.70 -3.94
C VAL A 22 4.63 4.70 -2.70
N LEU A 23 4.68 3.64 -1.88
CA LEU A 23 3.94 3.55 -0.61
C LEU A 23 4.36 4.64 0.37
N GLN A 24 5.65 4.95 0.49
CA GLN A 24 6.14 5.99 1.39
C GLN A 24 5.67 7.38 0.97
N LYS A 25 5.61 7.63 -0.33
CA LYS A 25 5.14 8.90 -0.90
C LYS A 25 3.62 9.07 -0.77
N ARG A 26 2.85 8.00 -0.99
CA ARG A 26 1.37 8.05 -0.99
C ARG A 26 0.74 7.77 0.38
N PHE A 27 1.36 6.91 1.18
CA PHE A 27 0.88 6.46 2.49
C PHE A 27 1.97 6.54 3.58
N PRO A 28 2.56 7.72 3.84
CA PRO A 28 3.55 7.86 4.91
C PRO A 28 2.99 7.49 6.30
N ALA A 29 1.68 7.70 6.52
CA ALA A 29 1.00 7.32 7.76
C ALA A 29 0.94 5.80 7.97
N ALA A 30 0.76 5.02 6.90
CA ALA A 30 0.76 3.55 6.98
C ALA A 30 2.15 2.99 7.37
N LEU A 31 3.22 3.69 6.98
CA LEU A 31 4.59 3.32 7.35
C LEU A 31 5.04 3.83 8.72
N ARG A 32 4.35 4.84 9.28
CA ARG A 32 4.65 5.38 10.62
C ARG A 32 3.88 4.69 11.74
N HIS A 33 2.94 3.80 11.41
CA HIS A 33 2.19 3.08 12.44
C HIS A 33 3.10 2.06 13.14
N PRO A 34 3.09 1.94 14.49
CA PRO A 34 3.85 0.93 15.24
C PRO A 34 3.56 -0.52 14.82
N LEU A 35 2.50 -0.70 14.03
CA LEU A 35 2.07 -1.97 13.46
C LEU A 35 2.80 -2.31 12.15
N THR A 36 3.83 -1.59 11.70
CA THR A 36 4.62 -1.93 10.50
C THR A 36 5.11 -3.39 10.48
N GLY A 37 5.36 -3.99 11.64
CA GLY A 37 5.62 -5.44 11.77
C GLY A 37 4.41 -6.31 11.40
N ALA A 38 3.20 -5.92 11.81
CA ALA A 38 1.93 -6.58 11.46
C ALA A 38 1.41 -6.18 10.06
N SER A 39 1.82 -5.04 9.51
CA SER A 39 1.50 -4.63 8.14
C SER A 39 2.02 -5.64 7.13
N ARG A 40 3.10 -6.37 7.45
CA ARG A 40 3.66 -7.39 6.55
C ARG A 40 2.66 -8.50 6.19
N THR A 41 1.66 -8.74 7.05
CA THR A 41 0.60 -9.74 6.82
C THR A 41 -0.68 -9.14 6.25
N VAL A 42 -0.81 -7.81 6.20
CA VAL A 42 -1.99 -7.12 5.68
C VAL A 42 -1.90 -7.04 4.16
N THR A 43 -2.99 -7.35 3.46
CA THR A 43 -3.05 -7.20 2.00
C THR A 43 -3.25 -5.75 1.60
N LEU A 44 -2.84 -5.41 0.37
CA LEU A 44 -3.09 -4.10 -0.20
C LEU A 44 -4.60 -3.77 -0.17
N ASP A 45 -5.47 -4.72 -0.49
CA ASP A 45 -6.92 -4.54 -0.44
C ASP A 45 -7.47 -4.22 0.97
N GLN A 46 -6.95 -4.89 2.00
CA GLN A 46 -7.28 -4.59 3.40
C GLN A 46 -6.78 -3.21 3.82
N LEU A 47 -5.55 -2.85 3.41
CA LEU A 47 -5.00 -1.52 3.67
C LEU A 47 -5.88 -0.44 3.02
N LEU A 48 -6.32 -0.66 1.78
CA LEU A 48 -7.19 0.26 1.05
C LEU A 48 -8.57 0.36 1.70
N SER A 49 -9.13 -0.76 2.19
CA SER A 49 -10.39 -0.78 2.92
C SER A 49 -10.33 0.08 4.19
N VAL A 50 -9.25 -0.07 4.96
CA VAL A 50 -9.01 0.75 6.17
C VAL A 50 -8.77 2.22 5.78
N ALA A 51 -7.94 2.46 4.77
CA ALA A 51 -7.61 3.79 4.28
C ALA A 51 -8.82 4.52 3.69
N SER A 52 -9.78 3.81 3.10
CA SER A 52 -11.01 4.38 2.55
C SER A 52 -11.90 5.07 3.61
N GLY A 53 -11.68 4.75 4.90
CA GLY A 53 -12.35 5.43 6.01
C GLY A 53 -11.88 6.87 6.25
N TRP A 54 -10.67 7.24 5.78
CA TRP A 54 -10.09 8.58 6.00
C TRP A 54 -9.40 9.19 4.76
N LEU A 55 -9.31 8.46 3.65
CA LEU A 55 -8.76 8.94 2.37
C LEU A 55 -9.81 8.94 1.24
N PRO A 56 -9.83 9.96 0.38
CA PRO A 56 -10.66 9.97 -0.83
C PRO A 56 -10.26 8.84 -1.78
N LYS A 57 -11.25 8.15 -2.36
CA LYS A 57 -11.05 7.06 -3.35
C LYS A 57 -10.05 7.43 -4.44
N ARG A 58 -10.13 8.65 -4.98
CA ARG A 58 -9.21 9.14 -6.02
C ARG A 58 -7.72 9.04 -5.62
N LYS A 59 -7.37 9.30 -4.37
CA LYS A 59 -5.98 9.15 -3.89
C LYS A 59 -5.54 7.69 -3.82
N LEU A 60 -6.48 6.78 -3.53
CA LEU A 60 -6.24 5.35 -3.49
C LEU A 60 -6.02 4.80 -4.91
N ASP A 61 -6.87 5.20 -5.85
CA ASP A 61 -6.77 4.83 -7.26
C ASP A 61 -5.46 5.34 -7.88
N ASP A 62 -5.08 6.60 -7.62
CA ASP A 62 -3.80 7.16 -8.09
C ASP A 62 -2.60 6.35 -7.56
N ALA A 63 -2.65 5.94 -6.30
CA ALA A 63 -1.57 5.15 -5.69
C ALA A 63 -1.52 3.72 -6.26
N LEU A 64 -2.67 3.10 -6.51
CA LEU A 64 -2.77 1.80 -7.17
C LEU A 64 -2.23 1.84 -8.60
N GLU A 65 -2.55 2.89 -9.34
CA GLU A 65 -2.07 3.08 -10.71
C GLU A 65 -0.54 3.24 -10.73
N GLU A 66 0.02 4.02 -9.80
CA GLU A 66 1.47 4.21 -9.69
C GLU A 66 2.17 2.90 -9.30
N LEU A 67 1.58 2.10 -8.40
CA LEU A 67 2.06 0.75 -8.06
C LEU A 67 1.96 -0.25 -9.23
N ARG A 68 0.96 -0.11 -10.11
CA ARG A 68 0.83 -0.95 -11.33
C ARG A 68 1.90 -0.61 -12.37
N ARG A 69 2.31 0.66 -12.47
CA ARG A 69 3.26 1.15 -13.48
C ARG A 69 4.74 0.79 -13.24
N ILE A 70 5.13 0.44 -12.01
CA ILE A 70 6.52 0.11 -11.64
C ILE A 70 6.90 -1.36 -11.86
#